data_AF-A0A812Q498-F1
#
_entry.id   AF-A0A812Q498-F1
#
_cell.length_a   1.000
_cell.length_b   1.000
_cell.length_c   1.000
_cell.angle_alpha   90.00
_cell.angle_beta   90.00
_cell.angle_gamma   90.00
#
_symmetry.space_group_name_H-M   'P 1'
#
loop_
_entity.id
_entity.type
_entity.pdbx_description
1 polymer ?
#
loop_
_entity_poly.entity_id
_entity_poly.type
_entity_poly.pdbx_seq_one_letter_code
_entity_poly.pdbx_strand_id
1 'polypeptide(L)'
;MGLLGPDIGADCWGIAMARHSNEFPLCSVNLQSSYASLLRVVTDMLTTFPNRTFYLTGHSLGGGVAKLVDMELTSRHLTKRPTTIAFSAPGLLLASQVLYSGHVSTLQELGSALSSITIRPTGDVVSAVDIELGSRIAAPCSGFALQCHSIYSTLWHIFTLCGTAATSVNVSIPCSWPDYVFSNRMQWERTIANYLNKHPEKSCPGKAD
;
A
#
# COMPACT_ATOMS: atom_id res chain seq x y z
N MET A 1 -25.36 -3.93 9.72
CA MET A 1 -24.75 -4.44 8.47
C MET A 1 -24.95 -3.38 7.40
N GLY A 2 -23.93 -2.54 7.16
CA GLY A 2 -23.97 -1.50 6.13
C GLY A 2 -23.48 -2.08 4.82
N LEU A 3 -24.42 -2.35 3.91
CA LEU A 3 -24.18 -2.74 2.52
C LEU A 3 -23.59 -1.54 1.76
N LEU A 4 -22.39 -1.72 1.21
CA LEU A 4 -21.97 -0.95 0.03
C LEU A 4 -22.63 -1.60 -1.20
N GLY A 5 -23.90 -1.25 -1.45
CA GLY A 5 -24.59 -1.25 -2.76
C GLY A 5 -24.84 -2.58 -3.52
N PRO A 6 -26.10 -2.93 -3.88
CA PRO A 6 -26.44 -4.12 -4.67
C PRO A 6 -26.26 -4.00 -6.21
N ASP A 7 -25.71 -2.90 -6.73
CA ASP A 7 -25.71 -2.62 -8.19
C ASP A 7 -24.31 -2.44 -8.83
N ILE A 8 -23.21 -2.79 -8.14
CA ILE A 8 -21.88 -2.81 -8.76
C ILE A 8 -21.49 -4.27 -9.00
N GLY A 9 -21.88 -4.80 -10.17
CA GLY A 9 -21.37 -6.09 -10.64
C GLY A 9 -19.84 -6.05 -10.73
N ALA A 10 -19.18 -7.15 -10.33
CA ALA A 10 -17.72 -7.29 -10.40
C ALA A 10 -17.15 -6.97 -11.80
N ASP A 11 -17.99 -7.16 -12.82
CA ASP A 11 -17.77 -6.96 -14.24
C ASP A 11 -17.64 -5.46 -14.61
N CYS A 12 -18.30 -4.58 -13.85
CA CYS A 12 -18.31 -3.15 -14.09
C CYS A 12 -17.09 -2.44 -13.50
N TRP A 13 -16.43 -2.98 -12.47
CA TRP A 13 -15.34 -2.25 -11.80
C TRP A 13 -14.03 -2.27 -12.58
N GLY A 14 -13.66 -3.41 -13.19
CA GLY A 14 -12.52 -3.46 -14.11
C GLY A 14 -12.70 -2.46 -15.28
N ILE A 15 -13.93 -2.35 -15.79
CA ILE A 15 -14.32 -1.39 -16.83
C ILE A 15 -14.37 0.05 -16.28
N ALA A 16 -14.80 0.25 -15.04
CA ALA A 16 -14.87 1.57 -14.39
C ALA A 16 -13.48 2.10 -14.06
N MET A 17 -12.53 1.26 -13.65
CA MET A 17 -11.13 1.65 -13.51
C MET A 17 -10.51 1.97 -14.87
N ALA A 18 -10.80 1.18 -15.91
CA ALA A 18 -10.38 1.46 -17.29
C ALA A 18 -11.03 2.74 -17.88
N ARG A 19 -12.25 3.09 -17.48
CA ARG A 19 -12.95 4.33 -17.87
C ARG A 19 -12.50 5.53 -17.04
N HIS A 20 -12.36 5.41 -15.73
CA HIS A 20 -11.85 6.48 -14.89
C HIS A 20 -10.37 6.78 -15.16
N SER A 21 -9.58 5.82 -15.64
CA SER A 21 -8.25 6.11 -16.19
C SER A 21 -8.28 6.96 -17.48
N ASN A 22 -9.44 7.05 -18.14
CA ASN A 22 -9.68 7.96 -19.27
C ASN A 22 -10.31 9.30 -18.84
N GLU A 23 -11.08 9.34 -17.74
CA GLU A 23 -11.76 10.56 -17.25
C GLU A 23 -10.89 11.41 -16.31
N PHE A 24 -10.06 10.78 -15.47
CA PHE A 24 -8.93 11.43 -14.82
C PHE A 24 -7.72 11.23 -15.71
N PRO A 25 -6.96 12.28 -16.09
CA PRO A 25 -5.77 12.11 -16.91
C PRO A 25 -4.66 11.49 -16.06
N LEU A 26 -4.74 10.17 -15.84
CA LEU A 26 -3.59 9.31 -15.59
C LEU A 26 -2.70 9.23 -16.85
N CYS A 27 -3.10 9.89 -17.95
CA CYS A 27 -2.43 9.99 -19.25
C CYS A 27 -0.98 10.52 -19.22
N SER A 28 -0.50 11.06 -18.11
CA SER A 28 0.93 11.45 -17.97
C SER A 28 1.80 10.33 -17.39
N VAL A 29 1.22 9.27 -16.83
CA VAL A 29 1.93 8.11 -16.30
C VAL A 29 1.62 6.92 -17.18
N ASN A 30 2.59 6.51 -18.00
CA ASN A 30 2.48 5.26 -18.75
C ASN A 30 2.55 4.09 -17.74
N LEU A 31 1.38 3.69 -17.20
CA LEU A 31 1.27 2.68 -16.15
C LEU A 31 1.88 1.33 -16.56
N GLN A 32 1.78 0.98 -17.84
CA GLN A 32 2.43 -0.21 -18.39
C GLN A 32 3.96 -0.08 -18.35
N SER A 33 4.49 1.09 -18.73
CA SER A 33 5.91 1.40 -18.59
C SER A 33 6.35 1.40 -17.12
N SER A 34 5.53 1.91 -16.20
CA SER A 34 5.83 1.90 -14.76
C SER A 34 5.90 0.48 -14.19
N TYR A 35 4.95 -0.40 -14.53
CA TYR A 35 4.98 -1.81 -14.13
C TYR A 35 6.19 -2.54 -14.72
N ALA A 36 6.39 -2.46 -16.04
CA ALA A 36 7.49 -3.14 -16.71
C ALA A 36 8.86 -2.64 -16.23
N SER A 37 9.00 -1.33 -16.03
CA SER A 37 10.24 -0.73 -15.51
C SER A 37 10.49 -1.14 -14.07
N LEU A 38 9.47 -1.17 -13.21
CA LEU A 38 9.61 -1.60 -11.82
C LEU A 38 9.98 -3.08 -11.75
N LEU A 39 9.28 -3.95 -12.49
CA LEU A 39 9.58 -5.37 -12.56
C LEU A 39 11.04 -5.60 -13.00
N ARG A 40 11.49 -4.90 -14.04
CA ARG A 40 12.88 -4.97 -14.53
C ARG A 40 13.87 -4.55 -13.45
N VAL A 41 13.67 -3.37 -12.85
CA VAL A 41 14.57 -2.84 -11.81
C VAL A 41 14.63 -3.78 -10.60
N VAL A 42 13.49 -4.30 -10.13
CA VAL A 42 13.46 -5.24 -9.01
C VAL A 42 14.20 -6.53 -9.37
N THR A 43 13.97 -7.07 -10.57
CA THR A 43 14.69 -8.26 -11.06
C THR A 43 16.20 -8.02 -11.10
N ASP A 44 16.64 -6.89 -11.67
CA ASP A 44 18.06 -6.52 -11.77
C ASP A 44 18.69 -6.35 -10.37
N MET A 45 17.96 -5.78 -9.41
CA MET A 45 18.44 -5.60 -8.04
C MET A 45 18.57 -6.94 -7.29
N LEU A 46 17.60 -7.86 -7.46
CA LEU A 46 17.62 -9.17 -6.84
C LEU A 46 18.80 -10.03 -7.33
N THR A 47 19.13 -9.93 -8.63
CA THR A 47 20.25 -10.64 -9.25
C THR A 47 21.60 -10.01 -8.91
N THR A 48 21.70 -8.67 -8.96
CA THR A 48 22.95 -7.94 -8.69
C THR A 48 23.37 -8.04 -7.23
N PHE A 49 22.40 -8.06 -6.31
CA PHE A 49 22.67 -8.08 -4.87
C PHE A 49 22.04 -9.30 -4.19
N PRO A 50 22.54 -10.53 -4.44
CA PRO A 50 21.94 -11.77 -3.97
C PRO A 50 21.94 -11.89 -2.43
N ASN A 51 22.81 -11.17 -1.74
CA ASN A 51 22.90 -11.20 -0.27
C ASN A 51 22.11 -10.09 0.45
N ARG A 52 21.36 -9.24 -0.28
CA ARG A 52 20.54 -8.17 0.33
C ARG A 52 19.08 -8.55 0.46
N THR A 53 18.43 -8.15 1.54
CA THR A 53 16.97 -8.21 1.65
C THR A 53 16.37 -7.00 0.96
N PHE A 54 15.31 -7.22 0.19
CA PHE A 54 14.60 -6.16 -0.53
C PHE A 54 13.17 -6.04 -0.03
N TYR A 55 12.70 -4.80 0.08
CA TYR A 55 11.32 -4.48 0.39
C TYR A 55 10.73 -3.71 -0.77
N LEU A 56 9.56 -4.13 -1.23
CA LEU A 56 8.79 -3.44 -2.24
C LEU A 56 7.61 -2.77 -1.55
N THR A 57 7.42 -1.47 -1.76
CA THR A 57 6.36 -0.74 -1.08
C THR A 57 5.66 0.23 -2.02
N GLY A 58 4.40 0.52 -1.70
CA GLY A 58 3.60 1.48 -2.41
C GLY A 58 2.31 1.79 -1.67
N HIS A 59 1.74 2.94 -1.98
CA HIS A 59 0.45 3.39 -1.47
C HIS A 59 -0.60 3.37 -2.58
N SER A 60 -1.86 3.07 -2.25
CA SER A 60 -2.98 3.14 -3.20
C SER A 60 -2.68 2.30 -4.46
N LEU A 61 -2.80 2.90 -5.65
CA LEU A 61 -2.43 2.29 -6.92
C LEU A 61 -0.98 1.78 -6.94
N GLY A 62 -0.03 2.53 -6.37
CA GLY A 62 1.38 2.10 -6.30
C GLY A 62 1.56 0.83 -5.46
N GLY A 63 0.76 0.65 -4.42
CA GLY A 63 0.74 -0.59 -3.64
C GLY A 63 0.14 -1.77 -4.41
N GLY A 64 -0.88 -1.51 -5.23
CA GLY A 64 -1.41 -2.50 -6.17
C GLY A 64 -0.36 -2.94 -7.20
N VAL A 65 0.34 -1.99 -7.82
CA VAL A 65 1.43 -2.28 -8.78
C VAL A 65 2.56 -3.07 -8.11
N ALA A 66 2.94 -2.71 -6.88
CA ALA A 66 3.93 -3.46 -6.11
C ALA A 66 3.53 -4.93 -5.90
N LYS A 67 2.27 -5.19 -5.51
CA LYS A 67 1.75 -6.55 -5.33
C LYS A 67 1.71 -7.32 -6.65
N LEU A 68 1.35 -6.69 -7.77
CA LEU A 68 1.41 -7.33 -9.09
C LEU A 68 2.83 -7.73 -9.48
N VAL A 69 3.84 -6.89 -9.18
CA VAL A 69 5.24 -7.25 -9.41
C VAL A 69 5.65 -8.46 -8.57
N ASP A 70 5.25 -8.52 -7.29
CA ASP A 70 5.51 -9.70 -6.44
C ASP A 70 4.84 -10.97 -6.98
N MET A 71 3.62 -10.86 -7.49
CA MET A 71 2.92 -11.96 -8.16
C MET A 71 3.65 -12.46 -9.39
N GLU A 72 4.16 -11.57 -10.22
CA GLU A 72 4.96 -11.92 -11.40
C GLU A 72 6.28 -12.61 -11.01
N LEU A 73 6.97 -12.11 -9.99
CA LEU A 73 8.20 -12.76 -9.51
C LEU A 73 7.92 -14.14 -8.92
N THR A 74 6.75 -14.30 -8.30
CA THR A 74 6.27 -15.57 -7.75
C THR A 74 5.91 -16.57 -8.87
N SER A 75 5.21 -16.14 -9.92
CA SER A 75 4.87 -17.01 -11.06
C SER A 75 6.11 -17.46 -11.84
N ARG A 76 7.18 -16.67 -11.83
CA ARG A 76 8.49 -17.04 -12.41
C ARG A 76 9.33 -17.98 -11.53
N HIS A 77 8.80 -18.43 -10.39
CA HIS A 77 9.48 -19.31 -9.44
C HIS A 77 10.88 -18.82 -9.03
N LEU A 78 11.06 -17.51 -8.89
CA LEU A 78 12.33 -16.96 -8.42
C LEU A 78 12.56 -17.36 -6.96
N THR A 79 13.74 -17.95 -6.71
CA THR A 79 14.15 -18.41 -5.37
C THR A 79 14.27 -17.26 -4.37
N LYS A 80 14.59 -16.06 -4.87
CA LYS A 80 14.70 -14.84 -4.09
C LYS A 80 13.65 -13.83 -4.53
N ARG A 81 12.92 -13.29 -3.56
CA ARG A 81 11.80 -12.36 -3.77
C ARG A 81 11.85 -11.24 -2.72
N PRO A 82 11.36 -10.02 -3.05
CA PRO A 82 11.21 -8.97 -2.07
C PRO A 82 10.03 -9.28 -1.14
N THR A 83 10.03 -8.71 0.06
CA THR A 83 8.82 -8.63 0.87
C THR A 83 8.02 -7.40 0.44
N THR A 84 6.76 -7.59 0.07
CA THR A 84 5.91 -6.50 -0.39
C THR A 84 5.09 -5.95 0.77
N ILE A 85 5.21 -4.66 1.05
CA ILE A 85 4.45 -3.94 2.08
C ILE A 85 3.63 -2.85 1.39
N ALA A 86 2.34 -3.11 1.23
CA ALA A 86 1.42 -2.23 0.53
C ALA A 86 0.54 -1.47 1.53
N PHE A 87 0.36 -0.19 1.33
CA PHE A 87 -0.46 0.66 2.20
C PHE A 87 -1.71 1.10 1.46
N SER A 88 -2.89 0.82 2.02
CA SER A 88 -4.16 1.21 1.41
C SER A 88 -4.27 0.77 -0.06
N ALA A 89 -3.64 -0.35 -0.41
CA ALA A 89 -3.68 -0.88 -1.77
C ALA A 89 -5.03 -1.57 -2.02
N PRO A 90 -5.53 -1.59 -3.26
CA PRO A 90 -6.66 -2.43 -3.60
C PRO A 90 -6.29 -3.92 -3.50
N GLY A 91 -7.31 -4.76 -3.35
CA GLY A 91 -7.25 -6.18 -3.63
C GLY A 91 -6.89 -6.44 -5.10
N LEU A 92 -6.51 -7.68 -5.40
CA LEU A 92 -6.02 -8.05 -6.73
C LEU A 92 -6.52 -9.40 -7.21
N LEU A 93 -7.43 -10.08 -6.50
CA LEU A 93 -7.85 -11.42 -6.92
C LEU A 93 -8.42 -11.41 -8.34
N LEU A 94 -9.39 -10.54 -8.63
CA LEU A 94 -10.01 -10.48 -9.95
C LEU A 94 -9.04 -9.93 -10.99
N ALA A 95 -8.28 -8.89 -10.65
CA ALA A 95 -7.25 -8.36 -11.54
C ALA A 95 -6.21 -9.44 -11.91
N SER A 96 -5.83 -10.28 -10.95
CA SER A 96 -4.90 -11.39 -11.16
C SER A 96 -5.45 -12.45 -12.08
N GLN A 97 -6.73 -12.79 -11.95
CA GLN A 97 -7.37 -13.75 -12.83
C GLN A 97 -7.31 -13.26 -14.27
N VAL A 98 -7.62 -11.98 -14.52
CA VAL A 98 -7.57 -11.42 -15.87
C VAL A 98 -6.14 -11.39 -16.42
N LEU A 99 -5.17 -10.96 -15.62
CA LEU A 99 -3.77 -10.80 -16.06
C LEU A 99 -3.04 -12.13 -16.25
N TYR A 100 -3.39 -13.14 -15.45
CA TYR A 100 -2.67 -14.42 -15.39
C TYR A 100 -3.53 -15.63 -15.79
N SER A 101 -4.69 -15.40 -16.42
CA SER A 101 -5.55 -16.46 -16.94
C SER A 101 -4.73 -17.48 -17.74
N GLY A 102 -4.75 -18.74 -17.28
CA GLY A 102 -4.06 -19.86 -17.93
C GLY A 102 -2.62 -20.14 -17.49
N HIS A 103 -2.02 -19.32 -16.61
CA HIS A 103 -0.63 -19.52 -16.15
C HIS A 103 -0.49 -19.88 -14.67
N VAL A 104 -1.58 -19.80 -13.89
CA VAL A 104 -1.57 -20.11 -12.44
C VAL A 104 -2.48 -21.31 -12.20
N SER A 105 -1.93 -22.40 -11.68
CA SER A 105 -2.61 -23.69 -11.46
C SER A 105 -3.77 -23.57 -10.48
N THR A 106 -3.65 -22.78 -9.41
CA THR A 106 -4.78 -22.36 -8.55
C THR A 106 -4.53 -21.00 -7.89
N LEU A 107 -5.59 -20.18 -7.73
CA LEU A 107 -5.50 -18.89 -7.00
C LEU A 107 -5.11 -19.05 -5.53
N GLN A 108 -5.41 -20.22 -4.96
CA GLN A 108 -5.06 -20.56 -3.60
C GLN A 108 -3.55 -20.76 -3.43
N GLU A 109 -2.88 -21.36 -4.42
CA GLU A 109 -1.41 -21.42 -4.46
C GLU A 109 -0.80 -20.02 -4.57
N LEU A 110 -1.37 -19.15 -5.41
CA LEU A 110 -0.89 -17.78 -5.56
C LEU A 110 -1.02 -16.97 -4.27
N GLY A 111 -2.20 -17.03 -3.62
CA GLY A 111 -2.46 -16.33 -2.36
C GLY A 111 -1.51 -16.78 -1.23
N SER A 112 -1.20 -18.07 -1.17
CA SER A 112 -0.30 -18.65 -0.17
C SER A 112 1.18 -18.37 -0.46
N ALA A 113 1.53 -18.25 -1.74
CA ALA A 113 2.91 -18.00 -2.16
C ALA A 113 3.31 -16.53 -2.08
N LEU A 114 2.35 -15.60 -2.07
CA LEU A 114 2.61 -14.17 -2.05
C LEU A 114 3.24 -13.70 -0.74
N SER A 115 4.42 -13.08 -0.85
CA SER A 115 5.09 -12.43 0.28
C SER A 115 4.62 -10.98 0.42
N SER A 116 3.29 -10.79 0.42
CA SER A 116 2.68 -9.47 0.51
C SER A 116 1.94 -9.27 1.84
N ILE A 117 2.15 -8.09 2.42
CA ILE A 117 1.47 -7.58 3.61
C ILE A 117 0.78 -6.29 3.19
N THR A 118 -0.54 -6.26 3.28
CA THR A 118 -1.33 -5.05 3.04
C THR A 118 -1.76 -4.45 4.37
N ILE A 119 -1.35 -3.22 4.64
CA ILE A 119 -1.92 -2.43 5.74
C ILE A 119 -3.15 -1.71 5.22
N ARG A 120 -4.30 -2.06 5.79
CA ARG A 120 -5.61 -1.59 5.36
C ARG A 120 -6.32 -0.83 6.49
N PRO A 121 -6.50 0.49 6.34
CA PRO A 121 -7.31 1.27 7.26
C PRO A 121 -8.78 0.85 7.26
N THR A 122 -9.43 0.85 8.42
CA THR A 122 -10.88 0.64 8.51
C THR A 122 -11.60 1.82 7.86
N GLY A 123 -12.57 1.55 6.99
CA GLY A 123 -13.31 2.60 6.27
C GLY A 123 -12.66 3.11 4.98
N ASP A 124 -11.42 2.69 4.65
CA ASP A 124 -10.82 2.98 3.35
C ASP A 124 -11.50 2.17 2.24
N VAL A 125 -12.29 2.86 1.41
CA VAL A 125 -13.07 2.27 0.32
C VAL A 125 -12.21 1.83 -0.87
N VAL A 126 -11.03 2.41 -1.07
CA VAL A 126 -10.14 2.05 -2.20
C VAL A 126 -9.47 0.72 -1.89
N SER A 127 -9.00 0.55 -0.65
CA SER A 127 -8.47 -0.75 -0.19
C SER A 127 -9.54 -1.83 -0.02
N ALA A 128 -10.81 -1.43 -0.05
CA ALA A 128 -11.93 -2.35 -0.04
C ALA A 128 -12.27 -2.90 -1.43
N VAL A 129 -11.62 -2.39 -2.48
CA VAL A 129 -11.92 -2.87 -3.81
C VAL A 129 -11.17 -4.16 -4.13
N ASP A 130 -11.88 -5.11 -4.73
CA ASP A 130 -11.41 -6.47 -5.06
C ASP A 130 -11.06 -7.27 -3.76
N ILE A 131 -10.72 -8.54 -3.93
CA ILE A 131 -10.35 -9.42 -2.83
C ILE A 131 -8.84 -9.32 -2.60
N GLU A 132 -8.49 -9.14 -1.33
CA GLU A 132 -7.11 -9.07 -0.89
C GLU A 132 -6.41 -10.43 -1.02
N LEU A 133 -5.20 -10.39 -1.57
CA LEU A 133 -4.27 -11.51 -1.62
C LEU A 133 -3.10 -11.24 -0.67
N GLY A 134 -2.61 -12.29 0.00
CA GLY A 134 -1.56 -12.19 1.01
C GLY A 134 -2.09 -11.84 2.41
N SER A 135 -1.19 -11.36 3.27
CA SER A 135 -1.51 -11.00 4.65
C SER A 135 -2.14 -9.61 4.74
N ARG A 136 -3.07 -9.42 5.67
CA ARG A 136 -3.70 -8.12 5.92
C ARG A 136 -3.52 -7.70 7.38
N ILE A 137 -3.02 -6.48 7.57
CA ILE A 137 -2.98 -5.82 8.87
C ILE A 137 -4.05 -4.72 8.87
N ALA A 138 -5.04 -4.82 9.75
CA ALA A 138 -6.04 -3.78 9.90
C ALA A 138 -5.45 -2.60 10.69
N ALA A 139 -5.53 -1.40 10.13
CA ALA A 139 -5.24 -0.16 10.86
C ALA A 139 -6.58 0.51 11.23
N PRO A 140 -6.83 0.85 12.50
CA PRO A 140 -8.05 1.56 12.86
C PRO A 140 -8.03 2.96 12.22
N CYS A 141 -9.17 3.41 11.71
CA CYS A 141 -9.41 4.77 11.22
C CYS A 141 -10.90 5.10 11.41
N SER A 142 -11.17 6.28 11.98
CA SER A 142 -12.50 6.81 12.25
C SER A 142 -12.90 7.95 11.31
N GLY A 143 -12.05 8.29 10.34
CA GLY A 143 -12.30 9.33 9.34
C GLY A 143 -13.27 8.91 8.24
N PHE A 144 -13.54 9.83 7.31
CA PHE A 144 -14.29 9.48 6.10
C PHE A 144 -13.44 8.66 5.13
N ALA A 145 -14.08 8.01 4.15
CA ALA A 145 -13.45 7.01 3.29
C ALA A 145 -12.10 7.42 2.67
N LEU A 146 -12.01 8.62 2.10
CA LEU A 146 -10.77 9.13 1.50
C LEU A 146 -9.76 9.64 2.53
N GLN A 147 -10.19 10.06 3.72
CA GLN A 147 -9.29 10.38 4.83
C GLN A 147 -8.59 9.12 5.33
N CYS A 148 -9.34 8.03 5.48
CA CYS A 148 -8.77 6.73 5.82
C CYS A 148 -7.89 6.17 4.71
N HIS A 149 -8.10 6.57 3.46
CA HIS A 149 -7.20 6.20 2.36
C HIS A 149 -5.83 6.92 2.41
N SER A 150 -5.68 7.96 3.22
CA SER A 150 -4.42 8.70 3.32
C SER A 150 -3.30 7.84 3.92
N ILE A 151 -2.16 7.76 3.21
CA ILE A 151 -0.95 7.10 3.72
C ILE A 151 -0.53 7.63 5.09
N TYR A 152 -0.74 8.93 5.34
CA TYR A 152 -0.36 9.57 6.58
C TYR A 152 -1.20 9.10 7.76
N SER A 153 -2.52 8.95 7.55
CA SER A 153 -3.41 8.37 8.57
C SER A 153 -3.00 6.93 8.88
N THR A 154 -2.73 6.13 7.84
CA THR A 154 -2.28 4.75 7.99
C THR A 154 -0.99 4.65 8.81
N LEU A 155 0.02 5.45 8.46
CA LEU A 155 1.31 5.47 9.16
C LEU A 155 1.17 5.91 10.61
N TRP A 156 0.39 6.95 10.88
CA TRP A 156 0.11 7.41 12.24
C TRP A 156 -0.46 6.29 13.12
N HIS A 157 -1.45 5.56 12.61
CA HIS A 157 -2.06 4.46 13.36
C HIS A 157 -1.11 3.28 13.55
N ILE A 158 -0.28 2.93 12.55
CA ILE A 158 0.77 1.92 12.73
C ILE A 158 1.71 2.34 13.86
N PHE A 159 2.21 3.57 13.84
CA PHE A 159 3.14 4.04 14.87
C PHE A 159 2.51 4.09 16.25
N THR A 160 1.23 4.46 16.33
CA THR A 160 0.49 4.51 17.60
C THR A 160 0.28 3.11 18.16
N LEU A 161 -0.10 2.14 17.32
CA LEU A 161 -0.38 0.76 17.75
C LEU A 161 0.88 -0.05 18.04
N CYS A 162 1.87 0.05 17.17
CA CYS A 162 3.10 -0.72 17.30
C CYS A 162 4.11 -0.06 18.23
N GLY A 163 3.90 1.21 18.61
CA GLY A 163 4.88 2.01 19.34
C GLY A 163 6.23 2.07 18.60
N THR A 164 7.23 2.70 19.23
CA THR A 164 8.63 2.55 18.81
C THR A 164 9.16 1.19 19.26
N ALA A 165 8.59 0.08 18.77
CA ALA A 165 8.96 -1.29 19.15
C ALA A 165 10.47 -1.60 18.99
N ALA A 166 11.23 -0.75 18.29
CA ALA A 166 12.67 -0.69 18.46
C ALA A 166 13.01 0.05 19.77
N THR A 167 13.23 -0.70 20.85
CA THR A 167 13.72 -0.20 22.15
C THR A 167 15.04 0.58 22.08
N SER A 168 15.69 0.63 20.92
CA SER A 168 16.94 1.36 20.65
C SER A 168 16.79 2.59 19.76
N VAL A 169 15.60 2.88 19.21
CA VAL A 169 15.38 4.05 18.34
C VAL A 169 14.17 4.83 18.84
N ASN A 170 14.42 5.94 19.54
CA ASN A 170 13.42 6.94 19.84
C ASN A 170 12.98 7.63 18.54
N VAL A 171 12.00 7.06 17.86
CA VAL A 171 11.30 7.74 16.77
C VAL A 171 10.33 8.73 17.40
N SER A 172 10.76 9.99 17.52
CA SER A 172 9.88 11.08 17.93
C SER A 172 8.96 11.44 16.76
N ILE A 173 7.68 11.15 16.91
CA ILE A 173 6.67 11.56 15.92
C ILE A 173 6.12 12.91 16.36
N PRO A 174 6.05 13.90 15.46
CA PRO A 174 5.53 15.21 15.79
C PRO A 174 4.11 15.15 16.38
N CYS A 175 3.98 15.51 17.66
CA CYS A 175 2.68 15.52 18.35
C CYS A 175 1.72 16.60 17.82
N SER A 176 2.15 17.40 16.84
CA SER A 176 1.34 18.39 16.14
C SER A 176 0.79 17.89 14.81
N TRP A 177 0.78 16.58 14.53
CA TRP A 177 0.01 16.00 13.43
C TRP A 177 -1.47 16.14 13.76
N PRO A 178 -2.21 17.05 13.10
CA PRO A 178 -3.64 17.17 13.36
C PRO A 178 -4.34 16.06 12.57
N ASP A 179 -5.32 15.41 13.19
CA ASP A 179 -6.15 14.37 12.56
C ASP A 179 -6.86 14.82 11.26
N TYR A 180 -6.85 16.13 10.95
CA TYR A 180 -7.66 16.76 9.91
C TYR A 180 -6.90 17.57 8.85
N VAL A 181 -5.58 17.75 8.92
CA VAL A 181 -4.90 18.77 8.09
C VAL A 181 -3.94 18.16 7.07
N PHE A 182 -4.43 17.36 6.12
CA PHE A 182 -3.59 16.97 4.98
C PHE A 182 -4.38 16.87 3.66
N SER A 183 -4.78 18.02 3.13
CA SER A 183 -5.21 18.16 1.73
C SER A 183 -4.10 18.63 0.78
N ASN A 184 -2.90 18.99 1.27
CA ASN A 184 -1.85 19.58 0.42
C ASN A 184 -0.41 19.12 0.75
N ARG A 185 0.26 18.49 -0.22
CA ARG A 185 1.63 17.93 -0.16
C ARG A 185 2.70 18.96 0.22
N MET A 186 2.57 20.22 -0.21
CA MET A 186 3.56 21.28 0.11
C MET A 186 3.56 21.72 1.57
N GLN A 187 2.45 21.53 2.27
CA GLN A 187 2.32 21.91 3.68
C GLN A 187 3.01 20.88 4.58
N TRP A 188 3.07 19.62 4.15
CA TRP A 188 3.77 18.52 4.81
C TRP A 188 5.28 18.75 4.92
N GLU A 189 5.95 18.99 3.79
CA GLU A 189 7.42 19.14 3.74
C GLU A 189 7.87 20.34 4.58
N ARG A 190 7.14 21.45 4.52
CA ARG A 190 7.42 22.63 5.37
C ARG A 190 7.13 22.39 6.84
N THR A 191 6.08 21.63 7.18
CA THR A 191 5.71 21.37 8.57
C THR A 191 6.68 20.41 9.23
N ILE A 192 7.11 19.35 8.54
CA ILE A 192 8.13 18.43 9.06
C ILE A 192 9.47 19.15 9.20
N ALA A 193 9.93 19.89 8.18
CA ALA A 193 11.17 20.63 8.26
C ALA A 193 11.16 21.68 9.39
N ASN A 194 10.06 22.42 9.55
CA ASN A 194 9.92 23.40 10.63
C ASN A 194 9.78 22.75 12.01
N TYR A 195 9.11 21.61 12.12
CA TYR A 195 8.92 20.91 13.39
C TYR A 195 10.23 20.26 13.87
N LEU A 196 10.94 19.56 12.99
CA LEU A 196 12.26 18.98 13.28
C LEU A 196 13.29 20.04 13.66
N ASN A 197 13.22 21.24 13.06
CA ASN A 197 14.08 22.37 13.42
C ASN A 197 13.70 23.06 14.74
N LYS A 198 12.43 23.07 15.14
CA LYS A 198 11.96 23.80 16.35
C LYS A 198 11.92 22.95 17.61
N HIS A 199 11.86 21.63 17.50
CA HIS A 199 11.63 20.74 18.64
C HIS A 199 12.54 19.50 18.60
N PRO A 200 13.88 19.66 18.77
CA PRO A 200 14.81 18.54 18.78
C PRO A 200 14.56 17.52 19.92
N GLU A 201 13.78 17.89 20.95
CA GLU A 201 13.65 17.10 22.19
C GLU A 201 12.20 16.78 22.61
N LYS A 202 11.18 17.03 21.79
CA LYS A 202 9.79 16.69 22.15
C LYS A 202 9.38 15.31 21.64
N SER A 203 9.90 14.27 22.28
CA SER A 203 9.30 12.93 22.19
C SER A 203 8.04 12.90 23.07
N CYS A 204 6.88 12.59 22.48
CA CYS A 204 5.72 12.24 23.30
C CYS A 204 6.02 10.92 24.03
N PRO A 205 5.84 10.83 25.36
CA PRO A 205 5.81 9.53 26.02
C PRO A 205 4.60 8.78 25.46
N GLY A 206 4.84 7.70 24.72
CA GLY A 206 3.78 6.74 24.42
C GLY A 206 3.17 6.33 25.76
N LYS A 207 1.87 6.54 25.93
CA LYS A 207 1.16 5.91 27.05
C LYS A 207 1.25 4.40 26.84
N ALA A 208 2.13 3.76 27.59
CA ALA A 208 1.99 2.35 27.89
C ALA A 208 0.85 2.24 28.89
N ASP A 209 -0.30 1.77 28.42
CA ASP A 209 -1.30 1.12 29.26
C ASP A 209 -1.04 -0.38 29.22
#